data_AF-A0A2T3B1C8-F1
#
_entry.id   AF-A0A2T3B1C8-F1
#
_cell.length_a   1.000
_cell.length_b   1.000
_cell.length_c   1.000
_cell.angle_alpha   90.00
_cell.angle_beta   90.00
_cell.angle_gamma   90.00
#
_symmetry.space_group_name_H-M   'P 1'
#
loop_
_entity.id
_entity.type
_entity.pdbx_description
1 polymer ?
#
loop_
_entity_poly.entity_id
_entity_poly.type
_entity_poly.pdbx_seq_one_letter_code
_entity_poly.pdbx_strand_id
1 'polypeptide(L)'
;MCIFIDGLDEYEDSEGDYEDIVELFEGYANSPHIKICLSSRPLVVFERGFSECPNLKLQNLTYGDINHYVKDKLGTHKYMVQLSQQHAVQVSLLIDKIVEKASGVFL
;
A
#
# COMPACT_ATOMS: atom_id res chain seq x y z
N MET A 1 17.01 -2.61 -20.06
CA MET A 1 17.14 -1.52 -19.07
C MET A 1 15.88 -1.50 -18.23
N CYS A 2 15.99 -1.34 -16.90
CA CYS A 2 14.83 -1.29 -16.01
C CYS A 2 14.83 0.04 -15.26
N ILE A 3 13.67 0.71 -15.24
CA ILE A 3 13.46 1.99 -14.58
C ILE A 3 12.45 1.77 -13.46
N PHE A 4 12.78 2.23 -12.26
CA PHE A 4 11.92 2.18 -11.08
C PHE A 4 11.69 3.62 -10.63
N ILE A 5 10.42 4.03 -10.55
CA ILE A 5 10.03 5.37 -10.16
C ILE A 5 9.07 5.23 -8.99
N ASP A 6 9.41 5.90 -7.91
CA ASP A 6 8.61 5.94 -6.69
C ASP A 6 8.00 7.33 -6.48
N GLY A 7 6.81 7.37 -5.88
CA GLY A 7 6.11 8.62 -5.60
C GLY A 7 5.62 9.37 -6.83
N LEU A 8 5.03 8.69 -7.83
CA LEU A 8 4.54 9.38 -9.04
C LEU A 8 3.47 10.45 -8.74
N ASP A 9 2.73 10.27 -7.64
CA ASP A 9 1.74 11.24 -7.13
C ASP A 9 2.36 12.49 -6.47
N GLU A 10 3.67 12.51 -6.28
CA GLU A 10 4.42 13.67 -5.76
C GLU A 10 4.89 14.61 -6.88
N TYR A 11 4.53 14.32 -8.14
CA TYR A 11 4.83 15.20 -9.26
C TYR A 11 4.02 16.51 -9.14
N GLU A 12 4.73 17.61 -8.90
CA GLU A 12 4.16 18.96 -8.81
C GLU A 12 4.31 19.68 -10.16
N ASP A 13 3.26 19.65 -10.99
CA ASP A 13 3.13 20.58 -12.11
C ASP A 13 2.21 21.75 -11.74
N SER A 14 2.55 22.92 -12.25
CA SER A 14 1.76 24.16 -12.24
C SER A 14 0.30 23.97 -12.64
N GLU A 15 -0.01 22.99 -13.50
CA GLU A 15 -1.38 22.69 -13.96
C GLU A 15 -1.98 21.40 -13.36
N GLY A 16 -1.19 20.60 -12.65
CA GLY A 16 -1.66 19.36 -12.00
C GLY A 16 -2.17 18.28 -12.96
N ASP A 17 -1.76 18.32 -14.23
CA ASP A 17 -2.15 17.36 -15.26
C ASP A 17 -1.24 16.12 -15.17
N TYR A 18 -1.83 14.98 -14.83
CA TYR A 18 -1.14 13.70 -14.71
C TYR A 18 -1.29 12.86 -15.98
N GLU A 19 -2.07 13.33 -16.95
CA GLU A 19 -2.35 12.65 -18.20
C GLU A 19 -1.10 12.61 -19.08
N ASP A 20 -0.31 13.69 -19.12
CA ASP A 20 0.99 13.74 -19.80
C ASP A 20 1.95 12.66 -19.27
N ILE A 21 1.92 12.39 -17.96
CA ILE A 21 2.74 11.35 -17.33
C ILE A 21 2.27 9.95 -17.77
N VAL A 22 0.96 9.74 -17.81
CA VAL A 22 0.38 8.48 -18.29
C VAL A 22 0.80 8.24 -19.73
N GLU A 23 0.59 9.20 -20.61
CA GLU A 23 0.93 9.10 -22.04
C GLU A 23 2.43 8.81 -22.24
N LEU A 24 3.29 9.50 -21.48
CA LEU A 24 4.73 9.27 -21.51
C LEU A 24 5.10 7.81 -21.21
N PHE A 25 4.58 7.27 -20.11
CA PHE A 25 4.94 5.93 -19.67
C PHE A 25 4.25 4.82 -20.48
N GLU A 26 3.04 5.04 -20.98
CA GLU A 26 2.39 4.14 -21.95
C GLU A 26 3.21 4.04 -23.25
N GLY A 27 3.75 5.17 -23.74
CA GLY A 27 4.63 5.19 -24.90
C GLY A 27 5.86 4.29 -24.72
N TYR A 28 6.46 4.30 -23.53
CA TYR A 28 7.62 3.46 -23.23
C TYR A 28 7.28 2.01 -22.87
N ALA A 29 6.08 1.73 -22.38
CA ALA A 29 5.65 0.38 -22.01
C ALA A 29 5.70 -0.62 -23.18
N ASN A 30 5.55 -0.11 -24.42
CA ASN A 30 5.62 -0.91 -25.65
C ASN A 30 7.05 -1.24 -26.11
N SER A 31 8.07 -0.67 -25.48
CA SER A 31 9.46 -0.93 -25.86
C SER A 31 9.91 -2.35 -25.44
N PRO A 32 10.47 -3.17 -26.35
CA PRO A 32 10.99 -4.49 -25.99
C PRO A 32 12.28 -4.42 -25.13
N HIS A 33 12.90 -3.26 -25.02
CA HIS A 33 14.20 -3.08 -24.35
C HIS A 33 14.12 -2.38 -23.00
N ILE A 34 12.95 -1.83 -22.66
CA ILE A 34 12.73 -1.05 -21.45
C ILE A 34 11.63 -1.72 -20.63
N LYS A 35 11.88 -1.87 -19.32
CA LYS A 35 10.86 -2.25 -18.34
C LYS A 35 10.73 -1.12 -17.34
N ILE A 36 9.50 -0.79 -16.97
CA ILE A 36 9.19 0.30 -16.06
C ILE A 36 8.33 -0.26 -14.93
N CYS A 37 8.68 0.09 -13.71
CA CYS A 37 7.89 -0.18 -12.52
C CYS A 37 7.62 1.17 -11.84
N LEU A 38 6.34 1.52 -11.75
CA LEU A 38 5.87 2.78 -11.16
C LEU A 38 5.19 2.48 -9.83
N SER A 39 5.46 3.28 -8.81
CA SER A 39 4.69 3.32 -7.56
C SER A 39 4.13 4.72 -7.31
N SER A 40 2.91 4.76 -6.77
CA SER A 40 2.20 5.97 -6.40
C SER A 40 1.14 5.67 -5.34
N ARG A 41 0.61 6.70 -4.69
CA ARG A 41 -0.70 6.60 -4.03
C ARG A 41 -1.82 6.38 -5.05
N PRO A 42 -2.98 5.83 -4.63
CA PRO A 42 -4.11 5.65 -5.52
C PRO A 42 -4.66 7.00 -6.01
N LEU A 43 -4.52 7.27 -7.31
CA LEU A 43 -5.13 8.42 -8.00
C LEU A 43 -5.94 7.91 -9.18
N VAL A 44 -7.14 8.48 -9.40
CA VAL A 44 -8.08 8.02 -10.45
C VAL A 44 -7.45 8.04 -11.84
N VAL A 45 -6.63 9.06 -12.13
CA VAL A 45 -5.91 9.19 -13.40
C VAL A 45 -4.95 8.03 -13.65
N PHE A 46 -4.14 7.65 -12.66
CA PHE A 46 -3.23 6.51 -12.76
C PHE A 46 -3.96 5.16 -12.77
N GLU A 47 -5.04 5.01 -11.98
CA GLU A 47 -5.84 3.78 -11.99
C GLU A 47 -6.50 3.55 -13.36
N ARG A 48 -6.94 4.62 -14.03
CA ARG A 48 -7.52 4.54 -15.38
C ARG A 48 -6.44 4.36 -16.44
N GLY A 49 -5.43 5.22 -16.42
CA GLY A 49 -4.34 5.23 -17.40
C GLY A 49 -3.58 3.92 -17.44
N PHE A 50 -3.24 3.35 -16.29
CA PHE A 50 -2.48 2.10 -16.23
C PHE A 50 -3.35 0.86 -16.02
N SER A 51 -4.66 0.92 -16.30
CA SER A 51 -5.60 -0.18 -16.05
C SER A 51 -5.27 -1.47 -16.81
N GLU A 52 -4.72 -1.33 -18.03
CA GLU A 52 -4.29 -2.45 -18.87
C GLU A 52 -2.89 -2.98 -18.50
N CYS A 53 -2.17 -2.29 -17.60
CA CYS A 53 -0.86 -2.71 -17.13
C CYS A 53 -0.99 -3.62 -15.88
N PRO A 54 -0.08 -4.58 -15.70
CA PRO A 54 0.02 -5.33 -14.45
C PRO A 54 0.19 -4.37 -13.26
N ASN A 55 -0.71 -4.44 -12.29
CA ASN A 55 -0.70 -3.58 -11.11
C ASN A 55 -0.84 -4.38 -9.81
N LEU A 56 -0.31 -3.81 -8.73
CA LEU A 56 -0.36 -4.37 -7.37
C LEU A 56 -0.89 -3.30 -6.42
N LYS A 57 -2.04 -3.56 -5.78
CA LYS A 57 -2.55 -2.73 -4.69
C LYS A 57 -2.01 -3.27 -3.37
N LEU A 58 -0.91 -2.70 -2.89
CA LEU A 58 -0.19 -3.19 -1.70
C LEU A 58 -1.11 -3.30 -0.47
N GLN A 59 -2.02 -2.35 -0.27
CA GLN A 59 -2.98 -2.36 0.84
C GLN A 59 -3.90 -3.59 0.88
N ASN A 60 -4.11 -4.25 -0.27
CA ASN A 60 -4.91 -5.48 -0.35
C ASN A 60 -4.08 -6.72 0.01
N LEU A 61 -2.76 -6.61 0.05
CA LEU A 61 -1.83 -7.73 0.23
C LEU A 61 -1.21 -7.75 1.63
N THR A 62 -1.14 -6.61 2.31
CA THR A 62 -0.44 -6.44 3.61
C THR A 62 -1.28 -6.79 4.84
N TYR A 63 -2.58 -7.08 4.69
CA TYR A 63 -3.46 -7.37 5.84
C TYR A 63 -2.93 -8.51 6.72
N GLY A 64 -2.44 -9.60 6.11
CA GLY A 64 -1.87 -10.73 6.84
C GLY A 64 -0.64 -10.34 7.65
N ASP A 65 0.25 -9.55 7.05
CA ASP A 65 1.48 -9.08 7.68
C ASP A 65 1.18 -8.12 8.83
N ILE A 66 0.23 -7.20 8.65
CA ILE A 66 -0.22 -6.26 9.69
C ILE A 66 -0.82 -7.04 10.86
N ASN A 67 -1.68 -8.01 10.59
CA ASN A 67 -2.26 -8.87 11.63
C ASN A 67 -1.18 -9.61 12.42
N HIS A 68 -0.20 -10.18 11.72
CA HIS A 68 0.93 -10.85 12.35
C HIS A 68 1.74 -9.89 13.23
N TYR A 69 2.09 -8.73 12.69
CA TYR A 69 2.86 -7.71 13.40
C TYR A 69 2.14 -7.20 14.66
N VAL A 70 0.86 -6.87 14.57
CA VAL A 70 0.07 -6.37 15.70
C VAL A 70 -0.08 -7.45 16.78
N LYS A 71 -0.35 -8.70 16.39
CA LYS A 71 -0.43 -9.83 17.33
C LYS A 71 0.89 -10.08 18.04
N ASP A 72 2.01 -10.04 17.33
CA ASP A 72 3.33 -10.21 17.93
C ASP A 72 3.64 -9.06 18.90
N LYS A 73 3.51 -7.81 18.45
CA LYS A 73 3.81 -6.62 19.27
C LYS A 73 2.91 -6.49 20.50
N LEU A 74 1.60 -6.68 20.35
CA LEU A 74 0.68 -6.57 21.48
C LEU A 74 0.65 -7.84 22.32
N GLY A 75 0.71 -9.01 21.71
CA GLY A 75 0.68 -10.30 22.42
C GLY A 75 1.90 -10.54 23.30
N THR A 76 3.05 -9.95 22.96
CA THR A 76 4.27 -10.04 23.79
C THR A 76 4.39 -8.92 24.82
N HIS A 77 3.55 -7.89 24.76
CA HIS A 77 3.64 -6.75 25.66
C HIS A 77 3.10 -7.09 27.06
N LYS A 78 3.91 -6.88 28.10
CA LYS A 78 3.61 -7.29 29.49
C LYS A 78 2.21 -6.89 29.98
N TYR A 79 1.75 -5.68 29.67
CA TYR A 79 0.44 -5.19 30.10
C TYR A 79 -0.71 -5.85 29.32
N MET A 80 -0.49 -6.15 28.04
CA MET A 80 -1.49 -6.85 27.22
C MET A 80 -1.61 -8.31 27.61
N VAL A 81 -0.50 -8.96 27.96
CA VAL A 81 -0.50 -10.32 28.52
C VAL A 81 -1.31 -10.36 29.82
N GLN A 82 -1.04 -9.44 30.75
CA GLN A 82 -1.82 -9.33 32.00
C GLN A 82 -3.31 -9.07 31.73
N LEU A 83 -3.61 -8.13 30.83
CA LEU A 83 -4.99 -7.79 30.47
C LEU A 83 -5.72 -8.98 29.84
N SER A 84 -5.05 -9.78 29.02
CA SER A 84 -5.65 -10.95 28.36
C SER A 84 -6.06 -12.06 29.33
N GLN A 85 -5.46 -12.14 30.52
CA GLN A 85 -5.83 -13.14 31.54
C GLN A 85 -7.26 -12.93 32.04
N GLN A 86 -7.74 -11.68 32.05
CA GLN A 86 -9.07 -11.31 32.54
C GLN A 86 -10.01 -10.91 31.40
N HIS A 87 -9.47 -10.44 30.28
CA HIS A 87 -10.21 -9.81 29.19
C HIS A 87 -9.74 -10.30 27.81
N ALA A 88 -9.56 -11.62 27.65
CA ALA A 88 -9.07 -12.23 26.41
C ALA A 88 -9.87 -11.81 25.16
N VAL A 89 -11.20 -11.78 25.27
CA VAL A 89 -12.09 -11.41 24.15
C VAL A 89 -11.90 -9.95 23.76
N GLN A 90 -11.82 -9.05 24.73
CA GLN A 90 -11.64 -7.62 24.48
C GLN A 90 -10.26 -7.33 23.88
N VAL A 91 -9.22 -8.05 24.31
CA VAL A 91 -7.88 -7.96 23.75
C VAL A 91 -7.86 -8.42 22.28
N SER A 92 -8.53 -9.53 21.96
CA SER A 92 -8.66 -9.97 20.56
C SER A 92 -9.39 -8.93 19.71
N LEU A 93 -10.53 -8.40 20.20
CA LEU A 93 -11.28 -7.37 19.49
C LEU A 93 -10.47 -6.08 19.28
N LEU A 94 -9.59 -5.72 20.22
CA LEU A 94 -8.70 -4.58 20.07
C LEU A 94 -7.68 -4.82 18.95
N ILE A 95 -7.05 -6.01 18.92
CA ILE A 95 -6.13 -6.39 17.84
C ILE A 95 -6.84 -6.30 16.49
N ASP A 96 -8.02 -6.93 16.36
CA ASP A 96 -8.77 -6.94 15.11
C ASP A 96 -9.12 -5.51 14.66
N LYS A 97 -9.53 -4.63 15.59
CA LYS A 97 -9.81 -3.22 15.31
C LYS A 97 -8.56 -2.45 14.85
N ILE A 98 -7.40 -2.73 15.43
CA ILE A 98 -6.15 -2.07 15.02
C ILE A 98 -5.78 -2.50 13.59
N VAL A 99 -5.87 -3.80 13.29
CA VAL A 99 -5.59 -4.34 11.96
C VAL A 99 -6.57 -3.77 10.93
N GLU A 100 -7.87 -3.72 11.26
CA GLU A 100 -8.89 -3.11 10.41
C GLU A 100 -8.60 -1.61 10.17
N LYS A 101 -8.27 -0.87 11.23
CA LYS A 101 -7.98 0.56 11.12
C LYS A 101 -6.72 0.88 10.33
N ALA A 102 -5.74 -0.03 10.31
CA ALA A 102 -4.53 0.13 9.51
C ALA A 102 -4.81 0.20 8.00
N SER A 103 -5.94 -0.36 7.53
CA SER A 103 -6.37 -0.28 6.11
C SER A 103 -5.28 -0.69 5.12
N GLY A 104 -4.48 -1.70 5.47
CA GLY A 104 -3.38 -2.18 4.64
C GLY A 104 -2.10 -1.32 4.65
N VAL A 105 -2.01 -0.33 5.55
CA VAL A 105 -0.86 0.58 5.66
C VAL A 105 -0.09 0.32 6.95
N PHE A 106 1.23 0.16 6.83
CA PHE A 106 2.16 0.23 7.96
C PHE A 106 2.53 1.70 8.21
N LEU A 107 2.49 2.14 9.48
CA LEU A 107 2.97 3.45 9.93
C LEU A 107 4.18 3.28 10.86
#